data_AF-A0A951PNW7-F1
#
_entry.id   AF-A0A951PNW7-F1
#
_cell.length_a   1.000
_cell.length_b   1.000
_cell.length_c   1.000
_cell.angle_alpha   90.00
_cell.angle_beta   90.00
_cell.angle_gamma   90.00
#
_symmetry.space_group_name_H-M   'P 1'
#
loop_
_entity.id
_entity.type
_entity.pdbx_description
1 polymer ?
#
loop_
_entity_poly.entity_id
_entity_poly.type
_entity_poly.pdbx_seq_one_letter_code
_entity_poly.pdbx_strand_id
1 'polypeptide(L)'
;MKHRDWLRLNREGERICAAIRQQGYHCCKQTRRLSWKVIKEGHSYMLTWLPAPVSDWSVVPNDSNPARERLLSIVQGAKSDKGVENLSDNPTGDSTYPWTIVRLLPNAQRYIIARFHNRQDASDHLRFLHRFMPAAEFEIFFDVPDSQNRPDPEGK
;
A
#
# COMPACT_ATOMS: atom_id res chain seq x y z
N MET A 1 -7.40 7.99 15.71
CA MET A 1 -7.62 6.53 15.70
C MET A 1 -8.24 6.12 17.03
N LYS A 2 -9.33 5.33 17.03
CA LYS A 2 -9.96 4.91 18.30
C LYS A 2 -9.10 3.82 18.96
N HIS A 3 -9.18 3.67 20.28
CA HIS A 3 -8.41 2.67 21.03
C HIS A 3 -8.66 1.23 20.52
N ARG A 4 -9.91 0.91 20.16
CA ARG A 4 -10.28 -0.39 19.58
C ARG A 4 -9.59 -0.65 18.24
N ASP A 5 -9.52 0.36 17.37
CA ASP A 5 -8.84 0.27 16.08
C ASP A 5 -7.35 0.04 16.29
N TRP A 6 -6.74 0.76 17.24
CA TRP A 6 -5.34 0.58 17.58
C TRP A 6 -5.04 -0.85 18.06
N LEU A 7 -5.88 -1.43 18.93
CA LEU A 7 -5.72 -2.81 19.38
C LEU A 7 -5.87 -3.82 18.24
N ARG A 8 -6.83 -3.61 17.33
CA ARG A 8 -7.00 -4.45 16.14
C ARG A 8 -5.75 -4.43 15.28
N LEU A 9 -5.29 -3.23 14.91
CA LEU A 9 -4.12 -3.05 14.06
C LEU A 9 -2.86 -3.56 14.75
N ASN A 10 -2.73 -3.37 16.06
CA ASN A 10 -1.60 -3.90 16.80
C ASN A 10 -1.53 -5.43 16.70
N ARG A 11 -2.66 -6.14 16.82
CA ARG A 11 -2.70 -7.60 16.62
C ARG A 11 -2.40 -8.02 15.18
N GLU A 12 -2.88 -7.24 14.21
CA GLU A 12 -2.60 -7.47 12.80
C GLU A 12 -1.10 -7.33 12.49
N GLY A 13 -0.46 -6.27 12.98
CA GLY A 13 0.98 -6.05 12.85
C GLY A 13 1.81 -7.15 13.53
N GLU A 14 1.41 -7.63 14.70
CA GLU A 14 2.08 -8.77 15.35
C GLU A 14 1.94 -10.07 14.53
N ARG A 15 0.78 -10.33 13.93
CA ARG A 15 0.58 -11.48 13.03
C ARG A 15 1.46 -11.40 11.80
N ILE A 16 1.53 -10.24 11.15
CA ILE A 16 2.42 -10.00 10.00
C ILE A 16 3.88 -10.23 10.43
N CYS A 17 4.29 -9.69 11.57
CA CYS A 17 5.64 -9.90 12.09
C CYS A 17 5.93 -11.37 12.43
N ALA A 18 4.94 -12.15 12.87
CA ALA A 18 5.11 -13.59 13.09
C ALA A 18 5.42 -14.33 11.78
N ALA A 19 4.68 -14.03 10.70
CA ALA A 19 4.95 -14.58 9.37
C ALA A 19 6.34 -14.17 8.84
N ILE A 20 6.71 -12.89 9.04
CA ILE A 20 8.03 -12.39 8.67
C ILE A 20 9.15 -13.11 9.44
N ARG A 21 8.97 -13.37 10.74
CA ARG A 21 9.95 -14.12 11.55
C ARG A 21 10.14 -15.57 11.08
N GLN A 22 9.09 -16.23 10.60
CA GLN A 22 9.19 -17.58 10.02
C GLN A 22 10.14 -17.62 8.80
N GLN A 23 10.29 -16.50 8.11
CA GLN A 23 11.17 -16.35 6.95
C GLN A 23 12.60 -15.92 7.34
N GLY A 24 12.94 -15.96 8.64
CA GLY A 24 14.28 -15.67 9.16
C GLY A 24 14.60 -14.19 9.37
N TYR A 25 13.59 -13.32 9.35
CA TYR A 25 13.77 -11.89 9.64
C TYR A 25 13.67 -11.60 11.14
N HIS A 26 14.44 -10.64 11.63
CA HIS A 26 14.29 -10.08 12.97
C HIS A 26 13.27 -8.93 12.95
N CYS A 27 12.25 -9.00 13.81
CA CYS A 27 11.22 -7.95 13.94
C CYS A 27 11.23 -7.33 15.33
N CYS A 28 11.51 -6.03 15.42
CA CYS A 28 11.56 -5.24 16.65
C CYS A 28 10.45 -4.18 16.67
N LYS A 29 9.56 -4.26 17.64
CA LYS A 29 8.44 -3.31 17.77
C LYS A 29 8.91 -1.94 18.20
N GLN A 30 8.37 -0.90 17.59
CA GLN A 30 8.59 0.49 18.00
C GLN A 30 7.65 0.86 19.14
N THR A 31 8.17 1.54 20.15
CA THR A 31 7.39 1.97 21.32
C THR A 31 6.26 2.92 20.92
N ARG A 32 5.04 2.62 21.39
CA ARG A 32 3.81 3.41 21.17
C ARG A 32 3.47 3.67 19.70
N ARG A 33 3.96 2.87 18.76
CA ARG A 33 3.67 2.99 17.32
C ARG A 33 3.15 1.68 16.76
N LEU A 34 2.33 1.78 15.72
CA LEU A 34 1.95 0.64 14.86
C LEU A 34 3.05 0.43 13.82
N SER A 35 4.27 0.18 14.30
CA SER A 35 5.43 0.02 13.44
C SER A 35 6.48 -0.91 14.05
N TRP A 36 7.13 -1.69 13.19
CA TRP A 36 8.19 -2.63 13.54
C TRP A 36 9.37 -2.43 12.61
N LYS A 37 10.58 -2.43 13.17
CA LYS A 37 11.81 -2.54 12.40
C LYS A 37 12.01 -4.00 12.01
N VAL A 38 12.23 -4.25 10.73
CA VAL A 38 12.40 -5.57 10.13
C VAL A 38 13.80 -5.65 9.53
N ILE A 39 14.60 -6.63 9.94
CA ILE A 39 16.00 -6.74 9.55
C ILE A 39 16.31 -8.16 9.08
N LYS A 40 16.99 -8.28 7.93
CA LYS A 40 17.56 -9.55 7.44
C LYS A 40 18.75 -9.28 6.53
N GLU A 41 19.84 -10.03 6.73
CA GLU A 41 21.03 -10.00 5.85
C GLU A 41 21.53 -8.56 5.58
N GLY A 42 21.59 -7.73 6.62
CA GLY A 42 22.05 -6.33 6.51
C GLY A 42 21.01 -5.33 5.99
N HIS A 43 19.87 -5.78 5.45
CA HIS A 43 18.78 -4.92 5.01
C HIS A 43 17.86 -4.56 6.18
N SER A 44 17.46 -3.29 6.28
CA SER A 44 16.62 -2.78 7.35
C SER A 44 15.43 -2.02 6.78
N TYR A 45 14.23 -2.52 7.07
CA TYR A 45 12.95 -1.92 6.69
C TYR A 45 12.10 -1.60 7.92
N MET A 46 11.05 -0.82 7.70
CA MET A 46 10.01 -0.53 8.68
C MET A 46 8.68 -1.01 8.12
N LEU A 47 8.07 -1.98 8.80
CA LEU A 47 6.66 -2.31 8.64
C LEU A 47 5.86 -1.25 9.40
N THR A 48 4.94 -0.55 8.76
CA THR A 48 4.14 0.50 9.40
C THR A 48 2.72 0.53 8.88
N TRP A 49 1.77 0.80 9.76
CA TRP A 49 0.41 1.11 9.34
C TRP A 49 0.35 2.53 8.79
N LEU A 50 -0.12 2.68 7.56
CA LEU A 50 -0.46 3.96 6.98
C LEU A 50 -1.95 4.24 7.20
N PRO A 51 -2.33 5.37 7.82
CA PRO A 51 -3.73 5.71 8.02
C PRO A 51 -4.45 5.96 6.69
N ALA A 52 -5.74 6.26 6.77
CA ALA A 52 -6.54 6.63 5.60
C ALA A 52 -5.82 7.68 4.74
N PRO A 53 -5.91 7.54 3.40
CA PRO A 53 -6.71 6.60 2.64
C PRO A 53 -6.01 5.27 2.33
N VAL A 54 -4.68 5.15 2.51
CA VAL A 54 -3.97 3.87 2.28
C VAL A 54 -4.61 2.78 3.14
N SER A 55 -4.86 3.10 4.42
CA SER A 55 -5.52 2.20 5.38
C SER A 55 -4.92 0.80 5.37
N ASP A 56 -3.59 0.73 5.29
CA ASP A 56 -2.88 -0.53 5.06
C ASP A 56 -1.46 -0.55 5.64
N TRP A 57 -0.93 -1.77 5.85
CA TRP A 57 0.45 -2.03 6.18
C TRP A 57 1.36 -1.81 4.98
N SER A 58 2.42 -1.04 5.20
CA SER A 58 3.45 -0.76 4.19
C SER A 58 4.84 -1.03 4.73
N VAL A 59 5.76 -1.35 3.82
CA VAL A 59 7.18 -1.58 4.10
C VAL A 59 7.99 -0.42 3.52
N VAL A 60 8.66 0.34 4.37
CA VAL A 60 9.49 1.51 3.99
C VAL A 60 10.96 1.31 4.38
N PRO A 61 11.94 1.93 3.69
CA PRO A 61 11.78 2.77 2.49
C PRO A 61 11.30 1.97 1.27
N ASN A 62 10.68 2.63 0.29
CA ASN A 62 10.32 1.97 -0.97
C ASN A 62 11.47 2.12 -1.95
N ASP A 63 12.41 1.20 -1.83
CA ASP A 63 13.45 0.97 -2.80
C ASP A 63 13.06 -0.16 -3.77
N SER A 64 13.84 -0.29 -4.83
CA SER A 64 13.71 -1.35 -5.84
C SER A 64 14.48 -2.62 -5.44
N ASN A 65 14.84 -2.78 -4.15
CA ASN A 65 15.64 -3.92 -3.71
C ASN A 65 14.77 -5.19 -3.66
N PRO A 66 15.20 -6.33 -4.25
CA PRO A 66 14.44 -7.58 -4.22
C PRO A 66 14.22 -8.14 -2.80
N ALA A 67 15.00 -7.71 -1.80
CA ALA A 67 14.72 -8.01 -0.39
C ALA A 67 13.37 -7.39 0.05
N ARG A 68 13.07 -6.18 -0.42
CA ARG A 68 11.80 -5.51 -0.13
C ARG A 68 10.63 -6.18 -0.83
N GLU A 69 10.77 -6.54 -2.10
CA GLU A 69 9.71 -7.24 -2.85
C GLU A 69 9.32 -8.55 -2.16
N ARG A 70 10.31 -9.36 -1.77
CA ARG A 70 10.08 -10.58 -0.98
C ARG A 70 9.38 -10.28 0.33
N LEU A 71 9.78 -9.21 1.02
CA LEU A 71 9.13 -8.80 2.27
C LEU A 71 7.66 -8.38 2.04
N LEU A 72 7.36 -7.66 0.96
CA LEU A 72 5.99 -7.31 0.58
C LEU A 72 5.14 -8.55 0.28
N SER A 73 5.67 -9.54 -0.44
CA SER A 73 4.96 -10.79 -0.70
C SER A 73 4.58 -11.51 0.59
N ILE A 74 5.47 -11.50 1.60
CA ILE A 74 5.16 -12.08 2.93
C ILE A 74 4.06 -11.29 3.62
N VAL A 75 4.14 -9.95 3.60
CA VAL A 75 3.11 -9.08 4.21
C VAL A 75 1.74 -9.29 3.57
N GLN A 76 1.68 -9.34 2.24
CA GLN A 76 0.45 -9.60 1.49
C GLN A 76 -0.12 -10.98 1.84
N GLY A 77 0.70 -12.03 1.80
CA GLY A 77 0.27 -13.38 2.19
C GLY A 77 -0.25 -13.45 3.63
N ALA A 78 0.41 -12.76 4.57
CA ALA A 78 -0.01 -12.73 5.98
C ALA A 78 -1.33 -11.99 6.21
N LYS A 79 -1.70 -11.05 5.32
CA LYS A 79 -2.98 -10.34 5.35
C LYS A 79 -4.12 -11.15 4.74
N SER A 80 -3.83 -11.96 3.72
CA SER A 80 -4.80 -12.76 2.98
C SER A 80 -5.30 -14.02 3.70
N ASP A 81 -5.00 -14.20 4.99
CA ASP A 81 -5.45 -15.35 5.82
C ASP A 81 -6.96 -15.31 6.17
N LYS A 82 -7.77 -14.71 5.29
CA LYS A 82 -9.22 -14.83 5.18
C LYS A 82 -9.59 -14.95 3.69
N GLY A 83 -9.70 -16.18 3.20
CA GLY A 83 -10.49 -16.48 2.00
C GLY A 83 -9.87 -16.01 0.68
N VAL A 84 -9.91 -16.90 -0.29
CA VAL A 84 -9.59 -16.62 -1.69
C VAL A 84 -10.50 -15.51 -2.21
N GLU A 85 -9.96 -14.32 -2.42
CA GLU A 85 -10.37 -13.45 -3.52
C GLU A 85 -9.12 -13.01 -4.27
N ASN A 86 -9.10 -13.41 -5.54
CA ASN A 86 -8.07 -13.12 -6.51
C ASN A 86 -7.84 -11.60 -6.61
N LEU A 87 -6.73 -11.10 -6.09
CA LEU A 87 -6.11 -9.89 -6.64
C LEU A 87 -5.39 -10.28 -7.92
N SER A 88 -6.20 -10.66 -8.92
CA SER A 88 -5.84 -10.42 -10.31
C SER A 88 -5.67 -8.91 -10.43
N ASP A 89 -4.50 -8.48 -10.85
CA ASP A 89 -4.34 -7.24 -11.60
C ASP A 89 -5.38 -7.22 -12.72
N ASN A 90 -6.53 -6.60 -12.46
CA ASN A 90 -7.40 -6.03 -13.46
C ASN A 90 -8.23 -4.96 -12.75
N PRO A 91 -8.02 -3.66 -13.01
CA PRO A 91 -8.84 -2.61 -12.43
C PRO A 91 -10.20 -2.66 -13.12
N THR A 92 -11.09 -3.50 -12.60
CA THR A 92 -12.48 -3.54 -13.05
C THR A 92 -13.14 -2.25 -12.57
N GLY A 93 -13.19 -1.25 -13.46
CA GLY A 93 -14.41 -0.52 -13.78
C GLY A 93 -15.10 0.36 -12.72
N ASP A 94 -14.52 0.63 -11.55
CA ASP A 94 -15.19 1.51 -10.58
C ASP A 94 -14.82 2.98 -10.83
N SER A 95 -15.53 3.58 -11.80
CA SER A 95 -15.42 4.95 -12.33
C SER A 95 -15.63 6.11 -11.33
N THR A 96 -15.61 5.82 -10.03
CA THR A 96 -15.98 6.78 -8.97
C THR A 96 -14.77 7.55 -8.44
N TYR A 97 -13.53 7.14 -8.76
CA TYR A 97 -12.32 7.73 -8.14
C TYR A 97 -11.26 8.06 -9.19
N PRO A 98 -11.44 9.15 -9.97
CA PRO A 98 -10.54 9.47 -11.08
C PRO A 98 -9.23 10.12 -10.62
N TRP A 99 -9.14 10.66 -9.41
CA TRP A 99 -7.92 11.30 -8.93
C TRP A 99 -7.00 10.28 -8.27
N THR A 100 -5.91 9.91 -8.94
CA THR A 100 -5.01 8.86 -8.47
C THR A 100 -3.68 9.44 -8.04
N ILE A 101 -3.17 9.01 -6.88
CA ILE A 101 -1.82 9.33 -6.42
C ILE A 101 -0.94 8.10 -6.69
N VAL A 102 0.17 8.30 -7.41
CA VAL A 102 1.24 7.31 -7.53
C VAL A 102 2.46 7.73 -6.74
N ARG A 103 3.21 6.74 -6.27
CA ARG A 103 4.60 6.92 -5.87
C ARG A 103 5.49 6.61 -7.06
N LEU A 104 6.45 7.48 -7.33
CA LEU A 104 7.55 7.19 -8.26
C LEU A 104 8.65 6.43 -7.53
N LEU A 105 9.19 5.42 -8.19
CA LEU A 105 10.31 4.60 -7.74
C LEU A 105 11.49 4.79 -8.72
N PRO A 106 12.72 4.46 -8.28
CA PRO A 106 13.85 4.36 -9.21
C PRO A 106 13.54 3.45 -10.40
N ASN A 107 14.20 3.69 -11.54
CA ASN A 107 14.02 2.95 -12.79
C ASN A 107 12.67 3.18 -13.49
N ALA A 108 12.08 4.37 -13.35
CA ALA A 108 10.81 4.76 -13.98
C ALA A 108 9.63 3.84 -13.61
N GLN A 109 9.72 3.16 -12.47
CA GLN A 109 8.62 2.36 -11.94
C GLN A 109 7.66 3.25 -11.14
N ARG A 110 6.38 2.92 -11.15
CA ARG A 110 5.35 3.61 -10.38
C ARG A 110 4.33 2.62 -9.84
N TYR A 111 3.74 2.93 -8.69
CA TYR A 111 2.58 2.18 -8.19
C TYR A 111 1.55 3.12 -7.56
N ILE A 112 0.29 2.71 -7.60
CA ILE A 112 -0.84 3.48 -7.09
C ILE A 112 -0.85 3.38 -5.56
N ILE A 113 -0.90 4.54 -4.89
CA ILE A 113 -1.05 4.65 -3.45
C ILE A 113 -2.52 4.66 -3.06
N ALA A 114 -3.31 5.48 -3.75
CA ALA A 114 -4.73 5.70 -3.45
C ALA A 114 -5.44 6.39 -4.62
N ARG A 115 -6.76 6.22 -4.70
CA ARG A 115 -7.66 6.93 -5.62
C ARG A 115 -8.68 7.75 -4.84
N PHE A 116 -9.09 8.89 -5.38
CA PHE A 116 -9.98 9.86 -4.74
C PHE A 116 -11.06 10.34 -5.71
N HIS A 117 -12.20 10.72 -5.13
CA HIS A 117 -13.34 11.21 -5.90
C HIS A 117 -13.10 12.62 -6.42
N ASN A 118 -12.44 13.46 -5.62
CA ASN A 118 -12.10 14.84 -5.96
C ASN A 118 -10.60 15.12 -5.80
N ARG A 119 -10.13 16.16 -6.50
CA ARG A 119 -8.72 16.58 -6.53
C ARG A 119 -8.23 17.13 -5.19
N GLN A 120 -9.11 17.76 -4.42
CA GLN A 120 -8.75 18.43 -3.19
C GLN A 120 -8.29 17.42 -2.15
N ASP A 121 -9.07 16.35 -1.94
CA ASP A 121 -8.71 15.25 -1.03
C ASP A 121 -7.40 14.57 -1.45
N ALA A 122 -7.20 14.39 -2.76
CA ALA A 122 -5.94 13.85 -3.28
C ALA A 122 -4.75 14.78 -2.95
N SER A 123 -4.93 16.10 -3.12
CA SER A 123 -3.88 17.10 -2.85
C SER A 123 -3.55 17.19 -1.36
N ASP A 124 -4.57 17.19 -0.49
CA ASP A 124 -4.38 17.20 0.96
C ASP A 124 -3.67 15.92 1.44
N HIS A 125 -3.98 14.78 0.80
CA HIS A 125 -3.27 13.55 1.08
C HIS A 125 -1.82 13.57 0.59
N LEU A 126 -1.55 14.10 -0.60
CA LEU A 126 -0.19 14.29 -1.11
C LEU A 126 0.67 15.10 -0.14
N ARG A 127 0.11 16.17 0.43
CA ARG A 127 0.80 17.00 1.44
C ARG A 127 1.13 16.19 2.70
N PHE A 128 0.22 15.32 3.15
CA PHE A 128 0.49 14.39 4.25
C PHE A 128 1.62 13.41 3.90
N LEU A 129 1.59 12.83 2.70
CA LEU A 129 2.64 11.91 2.22
C LEU A 129 4.01 12.57 2.17
N HIS A 130 4.13 13.80 1.66
CA HIS A 130 5.39 14.54 1.68
C HIS A 130 5.91 14.81 3.10
N ARG A 131 5.03 15.08 4.06
CA ARG A 131 5.45 15.25 5.47
C ARG A 131 5.95 13.93 6.09
N PHE A 132 5.34 12.81 5.71
CA PHE A 132 5.66 11.49 6.26
C PHE A 132 6.85 10.82 5.56
N MET A 133 7.01 11.06 4.26
CA MET A 133 8.06 10.53 3.38
C MET A 133 8.65 11.66 2.52
N PRO A 134 9.43 12.58 3.11
CA PRO A 134 9.93 13.75 2.39
C PRO A 134 10.89 13.43 1.23
N ALA A 135 11.54 12.26 1.28
CA ALA A 135 12.43 11.78 0.22
C ALA A 135 11.72 10.99 -0.88
N ALA A 136 10.40 10.78 -0.79
CA ALA A 136 9.64 10.07 -1.80
C ALA A 136 9.02 11.03 -2.81
N GLU A 137 9.06 10.65 -4.08
CA GLU A 137 8.42 11.36 -5.16
C GLU A 137 7.01 10.82 -5.39
N PHE A 138 6.07 11.74 -5.55
CA PHE A 138 4.66 11.43 -5.70
C PHE A 138 4.07 12.27 -6.82
N GLU A 139 3.12 11.70 -7.56
CA GLU A 139 2.38 12.41 -8.59
C GLU A 139 0.88 12.17 -8.44
N ILE A 140 0.09 13.19 -8.77
CA ILE A 140 -1.36 13.07 -8.92
C ILE A 140 -1.69 13.11 -10.40
N PHE A 141 -2.45 12.13 -10.87
CA PHE A 141 -2.98 12.11 -12.23
C PHE A 141 -4.50 11.90 -12.19
N PHE A 142 -5.16 12.44 -13.21
CA PHE A 142 -6.56 12.21 -13.47
C PHE A 142 -6.68 11.02 -14.42
N ASP A 143 -7.18 9.90 -13.89
CA ASP A 143 -7.36 8.64 -14.60
C ASP A 143 -8.86 8.41 -14.84
N VAL A 144 -9.31 8.75 -16.06
CA VAL A 144 -10.66 8.44 -16.52
C VAL A 144 -10.64 7.01 -17.03
N PRO A 145 -11.43 6.07 -16.46
CA PRO A 145 -11.47 4.73 -17.01
C PRO A 145 -12.02 4.79 -18.44
N ASP A 146 -11.33 4.12 -19.35
CA ASP A 146 -11.78 3.96 -20.73
C ASP A 146 -13.20 3.38 -20.74
N SER A 147 -14.14 4.12 -21.30
CA SER A 147 -15.53 3.69 -21.50
C SER A 147 -15.65 2.75 -22.71
N GLN A 148 -14.59 2.02 -23.05
CA GLN A 148 -14.48 1.19 -24.25
C GLN A 148 -14.71 -0.28 -23.90
N ASN A 149 -15.98 -0.64 -23.70
CA ASN A 149 -16.53 -1.94 -24.10
C ASN A 149 -18.06 -1.86 -24.06
N ARG A 150 -18.62 -0.97 -24.88
CA ARG A 150 -19.99 -1.12 -25.34
C ARG A 150 -19.89 -1.87 -26.67
N PRO A 151 -20.26 -3.16 -26.78
CA PRO A 151 -20.41 -3.76 -28.09
C PRO A 151 -21.47 -2.93 -28.84
N ASP A 152 -21.10 -2.44 -30.01
CA ASP A 152 -22.03 -1.75 -30.91
C ASP A 152 -23.27 -2.63 -31.12
N PRO A 153 -24.49 -2.08 -31.09
CA PRO A 153 -25.67 -2.84 -31.46
C PRO A 153 -25.55 -3.17 -32.95
N GLU A 154 -25.25 -4.44 -33.26
CA GLU A 154 -25.35 -4.97 -34.61
C GLU A 154 -26.72 -4.64 -35.18
N GLY A 155 -26.69 -4.06 -36.38
CA GLY A 155 -27.86 -3.59 -37.08
C GLY A 155 -28.87 -4.68 -37.40
N LYS A 156 -30.13 -4.25 -37.47
CA LYS A 156 -31.13 -4.81 -38.36
C LYS A 156 -31.86 -3.68 -39.04
#